data_AF-A0A2R7KJD4-F1
#
_entry.id   AF-A0A2R7KJD4-F1
#
_cell.length_a   1.000
_cell.length_b   1.000
_cell.length_c   1.000
_cell.angle_alpha   90.00
_cell.angle_beta   90.00
_cell.angle_gamma   90.00
#
_symmetry.space_group_name_H-M   'P 1'
#
loop_
_entity.id
_entity.type
_entity.pdbx_description
1 polymer ?
#
loop_
_entity_poly.entity_id
_entity_poly.type
_entity_poly.pdbx_seq_one_letter_code
_entity_poly.pdbx_strand_id
1 'polypeptide(L)' 'MSVPKELYNVKFVEYNESLKILYLVDDNFKSICDEYCKSKLKAEKFKRKFEKNFKHKLEYENLSKELEEEILIYLIRKG' A
#
# COMPACT_ATOMS: atom_id res chain seq x y z
N MET A 1 -2.98 18.49 -21.70
CA MET A 1 -3.13 17.47 -20.64
C MET A 1 -1.82 16.70 -20.54
N SER A 2 -1.34 16.40 -19.33
CA SER A 2 -0.10 15.63 -19.13
C SER A 2 -0.42 14.17 -18.82
N VAL A 3 0.41 13.26 -19.31
CA VAL A 3 0.32 11.82 -19.01
C VAL A 3 0.55 11.57 -17.51
N PRO A 4 -0.30 10.77 -16.84
CA PRO A 4 -0.17 10.43 -15.42
C PRO A 4 1.22 9.90 -15.06
N LYS A 5 1.75 10.31 -13.90
CA LYS A 5 3.10 9.90 -13.47
C LYS A 5 3.16 8.41 -13.13
N GLU A 6 2.03 7.84 -12.75
CA GLU A 6 1.85 6.45 -12.39
C GLU A 6 2.15 5.48 -13.57
N LEU A 7 2.08 5.99 -14.81
CA LEU A 7 2.41 5.30 -16.05
C LEU A 7 3.93 5.25 -16.33
N TYR A 8 4.75 6.03 -15.62
CA TYR A 8 6.21 5.87 -15.65
C TYR A 8 6.63 4.65 -14.83
N ASN A 9 6.26 3.48 -15.34
CA ASN A 9 6.63 2.17 -14.83
C ASN A 9 7.83 1.66 -15.63
N VAL A 10 8.78 0.97 -14.97
CA VAL A 10 9.94 0.33 -15.60
C VAL A 10 9.52 -0.53 -16.81
N LYS A 11 8.37 -1.19 -16.73
CA LYS A 11 7.80 -2.02 -17.81
C LYS A 11 7.46 -1.24 -19.10
N PHE A 12 7.28 0.08 -19.01
CA PHE A 12 6.88 0.93 -20.13
C PHE A 12 7.97 1.92 -20.55
N VAL A 13 9.17 1.84 -19.97
CA VAL A 13 10.25 2.81 -20.21
C VAL A 13 10.62 2.91 -21.69
N GLU A 14 10.74 1.76 -22.37
CA GLU A 14 11.06 1.69 -23.81
C GLU A 14 9.90 2.13 -24.71
N TYR A 15 8.68 2.19 -24.18
CA TYR A 15 7.45 2.53 -24.91
C TYR A 15 6.91 3.91 -24.53
N ASN A 16 7.68 4.72 -23.78
CA ASN A 16 7.20 5.97 -23.20
C ASN A 16 6.62 6.94 -24.23
N GLU A 17 7.23 7.02 -25.42
CA GLU A 17 6.78 7.92 -26.48
C GLU A 17 5.48 7.43 -27.12
N SER A 18 5.40 6.15 -27.50
CA SER A 18 4.18 5.51 -28.00
C SER A 18 3.04 5.58 -26.98
N LEU A 19 3.34 5.38 -25.69
CA LEU A 19 2.38 5.48 -24.59
C LEU A 19 1.81 6.89 -24.51
N LYS A 20 2.66 7.94 -24.61
CA LYS A 20 2.19 9.34 -24.61
C LYS A 20 1.29 9.64 -25.80
N ILE A 21 1.65 9.16 -26.99
CA ILE A 21 0.88 9.38 -28.20
C ILE A 21 -0.48 8.69 -28.07
N LEU A 22 -0.50 7.38 -27.77
CA LEU A 22 -1.72 6.59 -27.64
C LEU A 22 -2.65 7.14 -26.54
N TYR A 23 -2.09 7.58 -25.41
CA TYR A 23 -2.88 8.19 -24.33
C TYR A 23 -3.61 9.48 -24.75
N LEU A 24 -3.06 10.21 -25.73
CA LEU A 24 -3.64 11.46 -26.21
C LEU A 24 -4.64 11.28 -27.35
N VAL A 25 -4.50 10.22 -28.15
CA VAL A 25 -5.25 10.04 -29.40
C VAL A 25 -6.22 8.87 -29.39
N ASP A 26 -6.08 7.92 -28.47
CA ASP A 26 -6.93 6.73 -28.36
C ASP A 26 -7.67 6.74 -27.01
N ASP A 27 -8.98 6.99 -27.06
CA ASP A 27 -9.84 7.06 -25.87
C ASP A 27 -9.96 5.73 -25.13
N ASN A 28 -9.90 4.61 -25.85
CA ASN A 28 -9.94 3.28 -25.23
C ASN A 28 -8.63 3.01 -24.48
N PHE A 29 -7.50 3.30 -25.12
CA PHE A 29 -6.18 3.20 -24.48
C PHE A 29 -6.07 4.13 -23.26
N LYS A 30 -6.57 5.36 -23.38
CA LYS A 30 -6.64 6.31 -22.26
C LYS A 30 -7.46 5.76 -21.09
N SER A 31 -8.64 5.18 -21.36
CA SER A 31 -9.48 4.55 -20.31
C SER A 31 -8.73 3.45 -19.57
N ILE A 32 -8.02 2.57 -20.30
CA ILE A 32 -7.19 1.50 -19.72
C ILE A 32 -6.09 2.11 -18.83
N CYS A 33 -5.41 3.15 -19.30
CA CYS A 33 -4.38 3.85 -18.53
C CYS A 33 -4.94 4.47 -17.25
N ASP A 34 -6.08 5.14 -17.34
CA ASP A 34 -6.74 5.78 -16.20
C ASP A 34 -7.17 4.73 -15.16
N GLU A 35 -7.72 3.60 -15.59
CA GLU A 35 -8.07 2.49 -14.71
C GLU A 35 -6.83 1.86 -14.05
N TYR A 36 -5.75 1.69 -14.80
CA TYR A 36 -4.47 1.23 -14.26
C TYR A 36 -3.95 2.19 -13.18
N CYS A 37 -3.92 3.49 -13.45
CA CYS A 37 -3.48 4.52 -12.50
C CYS A 37 -4.32 4.50 -11.22
N LYS A 38 -5.66 4.48 -11.36
CA LYS A 38 -6.59 4.40 -10.23
C LYS A 38 -6.37 3.13 -9.41
N SER A 39 -6.18 1.99 -10.06
CA SER A 39 -5.97 0.70 -9.39
C SER A 39 -4.63 0.66 -8.65
N LYS A 40 -3.57 1.21 -9.24
CA LYS A 40 -2.25 1.32 -8.61
C LYS A 40 -2.29 2.19 -7.35
N LEU A 41 -2.93 3.36 -7.42
CA LEU A 41 -3.09 4.25 -6.26
C LEU A 41 -3.90 3.58 -5.14
N LYS A 42 -4.97 2.86 -5.48
CA LYS A 42 -5.74 2.07 -4.50
C LYS A 42 -4.88 1.00 -3.85
N ALA A 43 -4.10 0.25 -4.62
CA ALA A 43 -3.21 -0.79 -4.09
C ALA A 43 -2.18 -0.22 -3.10
N GLU A 44 -1.55 0.91 -3.43
CA GLU A 44 -0.62 1.59 -2.53
C GLU A 44 -1.31 2.06 -1.23
N LYS A 45 -2.53 2.58 -1.33
CA LYS A 45 -3.33 2.97 -0.16
C LYS A 45 -3.65 1.78 0.74
N PHE A 46 -4.04 0.64 0.15
CA PHE A 46 -4.31 -0.59 0.91
C PHE A 46 -3.04 -1.13 1.57
N LYS A 47 -1.90 -1.10 0.87
CA LYS A 47 -0.60 -1.51 1.43
C LYS A 47 -0.25 -0.70 2.67
N ARG A 48 -0.34 0.64 2.60
CA ARG A 48 -0.09 1.52 3.77
C ARG A 48 -1.03 1.24 4.93
N LYS A 49 -2.32 0.98 4.65
CA LYS A 49 -3.30 0.62 5.68
C LYS A 49 -2.94 -0.71 6.34
N PHE A 50 -2.53 -1.70 5.55
CA PHE A 50 -2.09 -2.99 6.05
C PHE A 50 -0.85 -2.86 6.93
N GLU A 51 0.17 -2.12 6.49
CA GLU A 51 1.39 -1.88 7.28
C GLU A 51 1.09 -1.21 8.62
N LYS A 52 0.20 -0.21 8.63
CA LYS A 52 -0.25 0.44 9.88
C LYS A 52 -0.95 -0.55 10.81
N ASN A 53 -1.88 -1.36 10.28
CA ASN A 53 -2.60 -2.35 11.08
C ASN A 53 -1.65 -3.43 11.62
N PHE A 54 -0.67 -3.85 10.82
CA PHE A 54 0.34 -4.82 11.24
C PHE A 54 1.18 -4.28 12.40
N LYS A 55 1.60 -3.00 12.33
CA LYS A 55 2.30 -2.34 13.44
C LYS A 55 1.47 -2.34 14.73
N HIS A 56 0.21 -1.93 14.65
CA HIS A 56 -0.66 -1.94 15.83
C HIS A 56 -0.88 -3.33 16.40
N LYS A 57 -1.05 -4.35 15.53
CA LYS A 57 -1.16 -5.73 15.96
C LYS A 57 0.07 -6.15 16.79
N LEU A 58 1.27 -5.86 16.29
CA LEU A 58 2.51 -6.19 16.98
C LEU A 58 2.64 -5.45 18.33
N GLU A 59 2.26 -4.17 18.37
CA GLU A 59 2.24 -3.36 19.61
C GLU A 59 1.32 -4.00 20.67
N TYR A 60 0.11 -4.40 20.29
CA TYR A 60 -0.83 -5.03 21.22
C TYR A 60 -0.41 -6.45 21.65
N GLU A 61 0.17 -7.23 20.74
CA GLU A 61 0.71 -8.56 21.07
C GLU A 61 1.86 -8.47 22.08
N ASN A 62 2.74 -7.47 21.94
CA ASN A 62 3.83 -7.25 22.89
C ASN A 62 3.29 -6.78 24.25
N LEU A 63 2.39 -5.79 24.25
CA LEU A 63 1.78 -5.30 25.48
C LEU A 63 1.03 -6.41 26.24
N SER A 64 0.33 -7.29 25.53
CA SER A 64 -0.34 -8.44 26.16
C SER A 64 0.64 -9.33 26.92
N LYS A 65 1.79 -9.64 26.31
CA LYS A 65 2.83 -10.46 26.94
C LYS A 65 3.45 -9.78 28.15
N GLU A 66 3.76 -8.50 28.06
CA GLU A 66 4.28 -7.72 29.19
C GLU A 66 3.29 -7.71 30.37
N LEU A 67 2.00 -7.52 30.09
CA LEU A 67 0.94 -7.56 31.11
C LEU A 67 0.77 -8.97 31.71
N GLU A 68 0.86 -10.02 30.89
CA GLU A 68 0.83 -11.41 31.37
C GLU A 68 1.99 -11.69 32.35
N GLU A 69 3.19 -11.19 32.05
CA GLU A 69 4.35 -11.29 32.94
C GLU A 69 4.12 -10.52 34.25
N GLU A 70 3.59 -9.29 34.18
CA GLU A 70 3.25 -8.51 35.39
C GLU A 70 2.20 -9.21 36.26
N ILE A 71 1.17 -9.78 35.65
CA ILE A 71 0.14 -10.56 36.34
C ILE A 71 0.77 -11.76 37.06
N LEU A 72 1.64 -12.52 36.38
CA LEU A 72 2.34 -13.66 36.98
C LEU A 72 3.20 -13.23 38.17
N ILE A 73 3.96 -12.14 38.04
CA ILE A 73 4.77 -11.58 39.13
C ILE A 73 3.88 -11.21 40.32
N TYR A 74 2.73 -10.60 40.07
CA TYR A 74 1.80 -10.21 41.12
C TYR A 74 1.22 -11.41 41.86
N LEU A 75 0.85 -12.46 41.13
CA LEU A 75 0.36 -13.73 41.69
C LEU A 75 1.43 -14.39 42.57
N ILE A 76 2.68 -14.47 42.11
CA ILE A 76 3.80 -15.06 42.89
C ILE A 76 4.09 -14.27 44.16
N ARG A 77 3.92 -12.94 44.14
CA ARG A 77 4.18 -12.09 45.30
C ARG A 77 3.04 -12.07 46.33
N LYS A 78 1.84 -12.50 45.96
CA LYS A 78 0.62 -12.44 46.79
C LYS A 78 0.04 -13.80 47.15
N GLY A 79 0.37 -14.86 46.40
CA GLY A 79 0.14 -16.26 46.76
C GLY A 79 1.26 -16.80 47.62
#